data_AF-A0A212F8Y8-F1
#
_entry.id   AF-A0A212F8Y8-F1
#
_cell.length_a   1.000
_cell.length_b   1.000
_cell.length_c   1.000
_cell.angle_alpha   90.00
_cell.angle_beta   90.00
_cell.angle_gamma   90.00
#
_symmetry.space_group_name_H-M   'P 1'
#
loop_
_entity.id
_entity.type
_entity.pdbx_description
1 polymer ?
#
loop_
_entity_poly.entity_id
_entity_poly.type
_entity_poly.pdbx_seq_one_letter_code
_entity_poly.pdbx_strand_id
1 'polypeptide(L)'
;MKFVVCVFVLAVVAVALGDKPHYDLNDAPALFDKFVKDFNRSYKDAADREVHYQAFVKSLQSINEANARPSPTVYDINNFADYTDEEQNNMRGLLLPENE
;
A
#
# COMPACT_ATOMS: atom_id res chain seq x y z
N MET A 1 -22.77 41.92 39.56
CA MET A 1 -23.15 41.45 38.22
C MET A 1 -22.29 40.25 37.88
N LYS A 2 -22.89 39.06 37.69
CA LYS A 2 -22.15 37.84 37.34
C LYS A 2 -22.25 37.65 35.83
N PHE A 3 -21.16 37.92 35.11
CA PHE A 3 -21.06 37.61 33.68
C PHE A 3 -20.71 36.13 33.56
N VAL A 4 -21.68 35.32 33.14
CA VAL A 4 -21.42 33.92 32.77
C VAL A 4 -20.93 33.93 31.32
N VAL A 5 -19.62 33.84 31.14
CA VAL A 5 -19.01 33.64 29.82
C VAL A 5 -19.00 32.15 29.54
N CYS A 6 -19.97 31.68 28.76
CA CYS A 6 -19.93 30.33 28.19
C CYS A 6 -18.86 30.30 27.10
N VAL A 7 -17.65 29.86 27.45
CA VAL A 7 -16.60 29.55 26.49
C VAL A 7 -17.00 28.25 25.79
N PHE A 8 -17.45 28.36 24.54
CA PHE A 8 -17.55 27.21 23.63
C PHE A 8 -16.14 26.69 23.39
N VAL A 9 -15.79 25.59 24.06
CA VAL A 9 -14.58 24.84 23.76
C VAL A 9 -14.79 24.21 22.38
N LEU A 10 -14.21 24.81 21.36
CA LEU A 10 -13.98 24.16 20.06
C LEU A 10 -13.05 22.98 20.32
N ALA A 11 -13.62 21.81 20.60
CA ALA A 11 -12.88 20.56 20.56
C ALA A 11 -12.47 20.36 19.11
N VAL A 12 -11.24 20.77 18.78
CA VAL A 12 -10.61 20.39 17.52
C VAL A 12 -10.42 18.88 17.61
N VAL A 13 -11.35 18.13 17.04
CA VAL A 13 -11.18 16.70 16.84
C VAL A 13 -10.06 16.58 15.82
N ALA A 14 -8.82 16.44 16.30
CA ALA A 14 -7.73 15.96 15.48
C ALA A 14 -8.19 14.60 14.95
N VAL A 15 -8.61 14.56 13.68
CA VAL A 15 -8.86 13.29 13.00
C VAL A 15 -7.55 12.54 13.12
N ALA A 16 -7.52 11.51 13.96
CA ALA A 16 -6.40 10.60 14.04
C ALA A 16 -6.35 9.89 12.69
N LEU A 17 -5.66 10.51 11.73
CA LEU A 17 -5.18 9.83 10.54
C LEU A 17 -4.31 8.71 11.10
N GLY A 18 -4.83 7.47 11.08
CA GLY A 18 -4.08 6.32 11.54
C GLY A 18 -2.70 6.32 10.90
N ASP A 19 -1.67 5.96 11.69
CA ASP A 19 -0.30 5.97 11.21
C ASP A 19 -0.20 5.17 9.92
N LYS A 20 0.19 5.85 8.83
CA LYS A 20 0.37 5.21 7.54
C LYS A 20 1.59 4.30 7.63
N PRO A 21 1.51 3.03 7.18
CA PRO A 21 2.64 2.14 7.26
C PRO A 21 3.81 2.67 6.42
N HIS A 22 5.01 2.50 6.95
CA HIS A 22 6.27 2.72 6.26
C HIS A 22 7.14 1.48 6.50
N TYR A 23 7.50 0.78 5.42
CA TYR A 23 8.29 -0.45 5.49
C TYR A 23 9.77 -0.15 5.33
N ASP A 24 10.60 -0.73 6.19
CA ASP A 24 12.04 -0.81 5.93
C ASP A 24 12.27 -1.83 4.81
N LEU A 25 12.96 -1.42 3.74
CA LEU A 25 13.29 -2.33 2.64
C LEU A 25 14.30 -3.42 3.05
N ASN A 26 15.04 -3.23 4.14
CA ASN A 26 15.88 -4.28 4.70
C ASN A 26 15.06 -5.44 5.29
N ASP A 27 13.81 -5.18 5.69
CA ASP A 27 12.87 -6.20 6.18
C ASP A 27 12.12 -6.91 5.05
N ALA A 28 12.32 -6.51 3.78
CA ALA A 28 11.60 -7.05 2.64
C ALA A 28 11.64 -8.59 2.53
N PRO A 29 12.76 -9.30 2.80
CA PRO A 29 12.76 -10.76 2.79
C PRO A 29 11.75 -11.37 3.78
N ALA A 30 11.71 -10.86 5.01
CA ALA A 30 10.80 -11.35 6.04
C ALA A 30 9.35 -10.96 5.76
N LEU A 31 9.12 -9.75 5.25
CA LEU A 31 7.81 -9.28 4.82
C LEU A 31 7.27 -10.11 3.65
N PHE A 32 8.12 -10.49 2.70
CA PHE A 32 7.74 -11.33 1.57
C PHE A 32 7.38 -12.75 2.03
N ASP A 33 8.16 -13.35 2.93
CA ASP A 33 7.84 -14.66 3.51
C ASP A 33 6.52 -14.65 4.28
N LYS A 34 6.20 -13.55 4.95
CA LYS A 34 4.90 -13.34 5.59
C LYS A 34 3.79 -13.18 4.55
N PHE A 35 3.98 -12.33 3.54
CA PHE A 35 3.04 -12.12 2.44
C PHE A 35 2.69 -13.42 1.72
N VAL A 36 3.68 -14.26 1.41
CA VAL A 36 3.48 -15.57 0.78
C VAL A 36 2.55 -16.46 1.59
N LYS A 37 2.67 -16.44 2.93
CA LYS A 37 1.80 -17.22 3.82
C LYS A 37 0.40 -16.60 3.94
N ASP A 38 0.33 -15.29 4.19
CA ASP A 38 -0.92 -14.58 4.44
C ASP A 38 -1.86 -14.60 3.22
N PHE A 39 -1.29 -14.53 2.01
CA PHE A 39 -2.04 -14.55 0.75
C PHE A 39 -1.95 -15.90 0.02
N ASN A 40 -1.45 -16.94 0.69
CA ASN A 40 -1.34 -18.31 0.19
C ASN A 40 -0.74 -18.38 -1.23
N ARG A 41 0.39 -17.71 -1.42
CA ARG A 41 1.09 -17.64 -2.70
C ARG A 41 1.83 -18.94 -2.99
N SER A 42 1.76 -19.35 -4.24
CA SER A 42 2.58 -20.41 -4.79
C SER A 42 3.20 -19.92 -6.09
N TYR A 43 4.48 -20.23 -6.26
CA TYR A 43 5.24 -19.88 -7.45
C TYR A 43 5.65 -21.15 -8.16
N LYS A 44 5.78 -21.07 -9.49
CA LYS A 44 6.10 -22.22 -10.34
C LYS A 44 7.45 -22.82 -9.99
N ASP A 45 8.45 -21.97 -9.78
CA ASP A 45 9.83 -22.34 -9.48
C ASP A 45 10.55 -21.20 -8.74
N ALA A 46 11.85 -21.40 -8.46
CA ALA A 46 12.66 -20.42 -7.74
C ALA A 46 12.89 -19.13 -8.54
N ALA A 47 12.92 -19.19 -9.87
CA ALA A 47 13.11 -18.01 -10.71
C ALA A 47 11.83 -17.17 -10.71
N ASP A 48 10.67 -17.82 -10.82
CA ASP A 48 9.36 -17.19 -10.69
C ASP A 48 9.20 -16.50 -9.32
N ARG A 49 9.55 -17.20 -8.24
CA ARG A 49 9.54 -16.63 -6.89
C ARG A 49 10.44 -15.40 -6.77
N GLU A 50 11.62 -15.41 -7.39
CA GLU A 50 12.53 -14.28 -7.37
C GLU A 50 11.97 -13.07 -8.11
N VAL A 51 11.34 -13.28 -9.28
CA VAL A 51 10.67 -12.21 -10.04
C VAL A 51 9.58 -11.55 -9.19
N HIS A 52 8.74 -12.34 -8.54
CA HIS A 52 7.69 -11.84 -7.64
C HIS A 52 8.23 -11.18 -6.38
N TYR A 53 9.36 -11.66 -5.84
CA TYR A 53 10.04 -10.99 -4.74
C TYR A 53 10.51 -9.58 -5.14
N GLN A 54 11.13 -9.43 -6.30
CA GLN A 54 11.57 -8.11 -6.79
C GLN A 54 10.37 -7.18 -7.04
N ALA A 55 9.27 -7.69 -7.59
CA ALA A 55 8.02 -6.94 -7.72
C ALA A 55 7.46 -6.51 -6.36
N PHE A 56 7.52 -7.39 -5.36
CA PHE A 56 7.12 -7.07 -3.98
C PHE A 56 7.94 -5.94 -3.36
N VAL A 57 9.28 -5.96 -3.52
CA VAL A 57 10.16 -4.87 -3.05
C VAL A 57 9.77 -3.53 -3.70
N LYS A 58 9.50 -3.53 -5.01
CA LYS A 58 9.03 -2.34 -5.74
C LYS A 58 7.68 -1.82 -5.21
N SER A 59 6.78 -2.73 -4.82
CA SER A 59 5.51 -2.37 -4.19
C SER A 59 5.71 -1.74 -2.81
N LEU A 60 6.61 -2.26 -1.97
CA LEU A 60 6.94 -1.64 -0.67
C LEU A 60 7.45 -0.20 -0.85
N GLN A 61 8.35 0.01 -1.82
CA GLN A 61 8.83 1.36 -2.15
C GLN A 61 7.67 2.27 -2.59
N SER A 62 6.81 1.79 -3.48
CA SER A 62 5.66 2.57 -3.98
C SER A 62 4.66 2.90 -2.88
N ILE A 63 4.42 1.98 -1.93
CA ILE A 63 3.57 2.21 -0.75
C ILE A 63 4.19 3.29 0.14
N ASN A 64 5.49 3.20 0.44
CA ASN A 64 6.19 4.20 1.25
C ASN A 64 6.10 5.60 0.64
N GLU A 65 6.38 5.71 -0.66
CA GLU A 65 6.27 6.98 -1.40
C GLU A 65 4.83 7.50 -1.40
N ALA A 66 3.84 6.63 -1.60
CA ALA A 66 2.44 7.02 -1.62
C ALA A 66 1.93 7.48 -0.26
N ASN A 67 2.36 6.82 0.82
CA ASN A 67 1.99 7.16 2.18
C ASN A 67 2.68 8.43 2.68
N ALA A 68 3.91 8.72 2.23
CA ALA A 68 4.61 9.96 2.57
C ALA A 68 3.91 11.23 2.03
N ARG A 69 3.00 11.11 1.05
CA ARG A 69 2.24 12.25 0.53
C ARG A 69 1.20 12.76 1.54
N PRO A 70 0.93 14.09 1.60
CA PRO A 70 -0.11 14.68 2.43
C PRO A 70 -1.50 14.39 1.85
N SER A 71 -1.94 13.15 2.00
CA SER A 71 -3.22 12.61 1.52
C SER A 71 -3.91 11.85 2.65
N PRO A 72 -5.26 11.84 2.73
CA PRO A 72 -5.97 10.97 3.66
C PRO A 72 -5.92 9.48 3.26
N THR A 73 -5.49 9.16 2.04
CA THR A 73 -5.35 7.78 1.56
C THR A 73 -4.20 7.06 2.27
N VAL A 74 -4.47 5.81 2.66
CA VAL A 74 -3.49 4.87 3.21
C VAL A 74 -3.31 3.72 2.22
N TYR A 75 -2.06 3.41 1.91
CA TYR A 75 -1.64 2.28 1.08
C TYR A 75 -0.98 1.24 1.99
N ASP A 76 -1.18 -0.05 1.71
CA ASP A 76 -0.66 -1.17 2.52
C ASP A 76 -0.41 -2.38 1.59
N ILE A 77 0.34 -3.36 2.09
CA ILE A 77 0.53 -4.66 1.45
C ILE A 77 -0.83 -5.32 1.27
N ASN A 78 -1.12 -5.76 0.05
CA ASN A 78 -2.37 -6.43 -0.31
C ASN A 78 -2.10 -7.58 -1.28
N ASN A 79 -3.16 -8.24 -1.73
CA ASN A 79 -3.10 -9.40 -2.63
C ASN A 79 -2.51 -9.11 -4.03
N PHE A 80 -2.08 -7.89 -4.32
CA PHE A 80 -1.43 -7.52 -5.58
C PHE A 80 -0.01 -7.02 -5.37
N ALA A 81 0.51 -7.09 -4.14
CA ALA A 81 1.80 -6.53 -3.79
C ALA A 81 2.97 -7.19 -4.54
N ASP A 82 2.85 -8.45 -4.97
CA ASP A 82 3.88 -9.15 -5.75
C ASP A 82 3.64 -9.15 -7.26
N TYR A 83 2.65 -8.42 -7.77
CA TYR A 83 2.37 -8.40 -9.20
C TYR A 83 3.46 -7.65 -9.96
N THR A 84 3.99 -8.29 -10.98
CA THR A 84 4.85 -7.66 -11.99
C THR A 84 4.10 -6.59 -12.77
N ASP A 85 4.84 -5.68 -13.42
CA ASP A 85 4.22 -4.64 -14.26
C ASP A 85 3.35 -5.24 -15.39
N GLU A 86 3.76 -6.38 -15.94
CA GLU A 86 2.99 -7.12 -16.95
C GLU A 86 1.66 -7.64 -16.38
N GLU A 87 1.69 -8.29 -15.21
CA GLU A 87 0.47 -8.79 -14.56
C GLU A 87 -0.48 -7.65 -14.18
N GLN A 88 0.04 -6.53 -13.68
CA GLN A 88 -0.77 -5.34 -13.38
C GLN A 88 -1.44 -4.78 -14.64
N ASN A 89 -0.74 -4.78 -15.78
CA ASN A 89 -1.31 -4.35 -17.06
C ASN A 89 -2.38 -5.33 -17.56
N ASN A 90 -2.14 -6.63 -17.41
CA ASN A 90 -3.08 -7.69 -17.82
C ASN A 90 -4.36 -7.72 -16.97
N MET A 91 -4.35 -7.12 -15.76
CA MET A 91 -5.57 -6.93 -14.96
C MET A 91 -6.51 -5.87 -15.54
N ARG A 92 -6.07 -5.03 -16.48
CA ARG A 92 -6.91 -3.98 -17.05
C ARG A 92 -7.82 -4.59 -18.10
N GLY A 93 -9.10 -4.73 -17.79
CA GLY A 93 -10.13 -5.20 -18.73
C GLY A 93 -10.50 -4.20 -19.85
N LEU A 94 -9.75 -3.11 -20.02
CA LEU A 94 -10.01 -2.10 -21.05
C LEU A 94 -9.33 -2.51 -22.36
N LEU A 95 -10.13 -2.94 -23.33
CA LEU A 95 -9.68 -3.12 -24.71
C LEU A 95 -9.81 -1.80 -25.45
N LEU A 96 -8.67 -1.17 -25.76
CA LEU A 96 -8.66 -0.01 -26.65
C LEU A 96 -8.76 -0.52 -28.09
N PRO A 97 -9.62 0.05 -28.95
CA PRO A 97 -9.62 -0.28 -30.37
C PRO A 97 -8.25 0.04 -30.95
N GLU A 98 -7.69 -0.87 -31.76
CA GLU A 98 -6.54 -0.51 -32.59
C GLU A 98 -6.98 0.65 -33.48
N ASN A 99 -6.22 1.74 -33.45
CA ASN A 99 -6.54 2.93 -34.24
C ASN A 99 -6.63 2.52 -35.72
N GLU A 100 -7.80 2.67 -36.35
CA GLU A 100 -8.00 2.53 -37.80
C GLU A 100 -7.23 3.60 -38.60
#